data_AF-A0A150L6H7-F1
#
_entry.id   AF-A0A150L6H7-F1
#
_cell.length_a   1.000
_cell.length_b   1.000
_cell.length_c   1.000
_cell.angle_alpha   90.00
_cell.angle_beta   90.00
_cell.angle_gamma   90.00
#
_symmetry.space_group_name_H-M   'P 1'
#
loop_
_entity.id
_entity.type
_entity.pdbx_description
1 polymer ?
#
loop_
_entity_poly.entity_id
_entity_poly.type
_entity_poly.pdbx_seq_one_letter_code
_entity_poly.pdbx_strand_id
1 'polypeptide(L)' 'MARLKENRAELHTTVDAELLKKIKLLAVEKNMKYGKLIEEGMRLVIEKYESERE' A
#
# COMPACT_ATOMS: atom_id res chain seq x y z
N MET A 1 1.41 5.49 26.56
CA MET A 1 1.44 4.16 25.92
C MET A 1 1.94 4.30 24.49
N ALA A 2 3.25 4.18 24.26
CA ALA A 2 3.80 4.15 22.91
C ALA A 2 3.55 2.74 22.34
N ARG A 3 2.70 2.62 21.33
CA ARG A 3 2.43 1.35 20.65
C ARG A 3 3.70 0.93 19.92
N LEU A 4 4.28 -0.20 20.32
CA LEU A 4 5.47 -0.79 19.73
C LEU A 4 5.34 -0.82 18.19
N LYS A 5 6.27 -0.13 17.52
CA LYS A 5 6.42 0.00 16.07
C LYS A 5 7.18 -1.21 15.49
N GLU A 6 7.14 -2.34 16.19
CA GLU A 6 7.89 -3.55 15.87
C GLU A 6 7.30 -4.13 14.58
N ASN A 7 8.12 -4.25 13.53
CA ASN A 7 7.77 -4.77 12.19
C ASN A 7 7.18 -3.79 11.16
N ARG A 8 7.39 -2.47 11.30
CA ARG A 8 7.13 -1.51 10.21
C ARG A 8 8.45 -1.12 9.52
N ALA A 9 8.53 -1.32 8.21
CA ALA A 9 9.62 -0.81 7.38
C ALA A 9 9.20 0.50 6.67
N GLU A 10 10.16 1.40 6.47
CA GLU A 10 9.97 2.61 5.65
C GLU A 10 10.25 2.27 4.18
N LEU A 11 9.44 2.83 3.29
CA LEU A 11 9.58 2.65 1.84
C LEU A 11 9.75 4.01 1.18
N HIS A 12 10.95 4.27 0.66
CA HIS A 12 11.23 5.39 -0.22
C HIS A 12 11.30 4.87 -1.64
N THR A 13 10.38 5.32 -2.50
CA THR A 13 10.35 4.89 -3.90
C THR A 13 9.76 5.99 -4.79
N THR A 14 10.04 5.89 -6.08
CA THR A 14 9.42 6.72 -7.11
C THR A 14 8.30 5.94 -7.77
N VAL A 15 7.14 6.56 -7.92
CA VAL A 15 5.96 5.98 -8.56
C VAL A 15 5.39 6.96 -9.57
N ASP A 16 4.60 6.45 -10.51
CA ASP A 16 3.88 7.29 -11.46
C ASP A 16 2.98 8.32 -10.76
N ALA A 17 3.01 9.55 -11.25
CA ALA A 17 2.35 10.69 -10.61
C ALA A 17 0.82 10.59 -10.70
N GLU A 18 0.28 10.10 -11.82
CA GLU A 18 -1.16 9.95 -12.00
C GLU A 18 -1.70 8.80 -11.15
N LEU A 19 -0.95 7.69 -11.07
CA LEU A 19 -1.26 6.56 -10.21
C LEU A 19 -1.32 7.00 -8.74
N LEU A 20 -0.31 7.73 -8.27
CA LEU A 20 -0.30 8.22 -6.89
C LEU A 20 -1.46 9.18 -6.62
N LYS A 21 -1.82 10.02 -7.59
CA LYS A 21 -2.98 10.92 -7.49
C LYS A 21 -4.28 10.13 -7.32
N LYS A 22 -4.50 9.10 -8.15
CA LYS A 22 -5.69 8.24 -8.05
C LYS A 22 -5.78 7.54 -6.70
N ILE A 23 -4.68 6.98 -6.22
CA ILE A 23 -4.61 6.32 -4.91
C ILE A 23 -4.92 7.30 -3.77
N LYS A 24 -4.42 8.54 -3.84
CA LYS A 24 -4.72 9.58 -2.84
C LYS A 24 -6.20 9.96 -2.83
N LEU A 25 -6.82 10.10 -4.00
CA LEU A 25 -8.26 10.40 -4.11
C LEU A 25 -9.10 9.26 -3.52
N LEU A 26 -8.79 8.01 -3.89
CA LEU A 26 -9.45 6.83 -3.34
C LEU A 26 -9.31 6.75 -1.81
N ALA A 27 -8.15 7.12 -1.27
CA ALA A 27 -7.93 7.15 0.17
C ALA A 27 -8.85 8.15 0.88
N VAL A 28 -9.10 9.32 0.26
CA VAL A 28 -10.05 10.33 0.78
C VAL A 28 -11.47 9.77 0.75
N GLU A 29 -11.90 9.18 -0.37
CA GLU A 29 -13.24 8.59 -0.52
C GLU A 29 -13.51 7.47 0.50
N LYS A 30 -12.48 6.70 0.85
CA LYS A 30 -12.57 5.59 1.83
C LYS A 30 -12.30 6.02 3.27
N ASN A 31 -12.00 7.30 3.53
CA ASN A 31 -11.56 7.80 4.84
C ASN A 31 -10.37 7.00 5.42
N MET A 32 -9.36 6.75 4.58
CA MET A 32 -8.18 5.95 4.90
C MET A 32 -6.88 6.70 4.57
N LYS A 33 -5.76 6.25 5.15
CA LYS A 33 -4.44 6.72 4.74
C LYS A 33 -4.04 6.04 3.42
N TYR A 34 -3.58 6.81 2.43
CA TYR A 34 -3.17 6.27 1.13
C TYR A 34 -2.08 5.18 1.25
N GLY A 35 -1.21 5.28 2.25
CA GLY A 35 -0.21 4.23 2.54
C GLY A 35 -0.81 2.86 2.85
N LYS A 36 -2.03 2.79 3.41
CA LYS A 36 -2.74 1.51 3.61
C LYS A 36 -3.14 0.88 2.28
N LEU A 37 -3.57 1.69 1.30
CA LEU A 37 -3.92 1.22 -0.04
C LEU A 37 -2.68 0.77 -0.81
N ILE A 38 -1.53 1.43 -0.60
CA ILE A 38 -0.25 0.98 -1.16
C ILE A 38 0.13 -0.39 -0.58
N GLU A 39 0.02 -0.55 0.74
CA GLU A 39 0.29 -1.83 1.41
C GLU A 39 -0.65 -2.95 0.92
N GLU A 40 -1.94 -2.63 0.75
CA GLU A 40 -2.92 -3.54 0.16
C GLU A 40 -2.56 -3.94 -1.27
N GLY A 41 -2.20 -2.97 -2.12
CA GLY A 41 -1.75 -3.23 -3.49
C GLY A 41 -0.53 -4.14 -3.56
N MET A 42 0.43 -3.98 -2.63
CA MET A 42 1.59 -4.87 -2.54
C MET A 42 1.20 -6.31 -2.19
N ARG A 43 0.23 -6.51 -1.28
CA ARG A 43 -0.26 -7.85 -0.94
C ARG A 43 -0.95 -8.52 -2.13
N LEU A 44 -1.79 -7.78 -2.85
CA LEU A 44 -2.47 -8.30 -4.05
C LEU A 44 -1.49 -8.71 -5.15
N VAL A 45 -0.37 -7.99 -5.31
CA VAL A 45 0.70 -8.37 -6.24
C VAL A 45 1.34 -9.70 -5.81
N ILE A 46 1.66 -9.85 -4.53
CA ILE A 46 2.24 -11.12 -4.01
C ILE A 46 1.27 -12.27 -4.22
N GLU A 47 0.02 -12.12 -3.78
CA GLU A 47 -1.02 -13.14 -3.92
C GLU A 47 -1.20 -13.58 -5.36
N LYS A 48 -1.26 -12.63 -6.31
CA LYS A 48 -1.33 -12.92 -7.74
C LYS A 48 -0.20 -13.85 -8.20
N TYR A 49 1.04 -13.57 -7.82
CA TYR A 49 2.20 -14.34 -8.27
C TYR A 49 2.42 -15.63 -7.47
N GLU A 50 1.89 -15.74 -6.26
CA GLU A 50 1.86 -17.00 -5.51
C GLU A 50 0.83 -17.95 -6.13
N SER A 51 -0.35 -17.47 -6.51
CA SER A 51 -1.36 -18.26 -7.21
C SER A 51 -0.92 -18.74 -8.60
N GLU A 52 0.04 -18.06 -9.24
CA GLU A 52 0.64 -18.50 -10.52
C GLU A 52 1.70 -19.61 -10.36
N ARG A 53 2.12 -19.92 -9.11
CA ARG A 53 3.12 -20.95 -8.80
C ARG A 53 2.52 -22.30 -8.39
N GLU A 54 1.22 -22.35 -8.12
CA GLU A 54 0.44 -23.57 -7.86
C GLU A 54 -0.17 -24.12 -9.16
#